data_AF-A0A2B4R047-F1
#
_entry.id   AF-A0A2B4R047-F1
#
_cell.length_a   1.000
_cell.length_b   1.000
_cell.length_c   1.000
_cell.angle_alpha   90.00
_cell.angle_beta   90.00
_cell.angle_gamma   90.00
#
_symmetry.space_group_name_H-M   'P 1'
#
loop_
_entity.id
_entity.type
_entity.pdbx_description
1 polymer ?
#
loop_
_entity_poly.entity_id
_entity_poly.type
_entity_poly.pdbx_seq_one_letter_code
_entity_poly.pdbx_strand_id
1 'polypeptide(L)'
;MPQRSHELLTPTPRPARTIMKDLDAHINTSCYETFSEFCKRATCLKSLNEWTYKMFPHKAVFKKKIEPYLPPEFEVIVDDGLVFTVKVLGCYLVEDPPLYLRFRRTLRNVTLSVLVKELNDCTFCKGVHASKITIKLYHHVIPIDSTKEDEGGQQFAQKGSWRSHGCLFLICDIDDSVCTACSKYHTSANNSTKAKQNRHLHMSKHL
;
A
#
# COMPACT_ATOMS: atom_id res chain seq x y z
N MET A 1 36.11 28.04 -61.23
CA MET A 1 36.09 28.80 -59.96
C MET A 1 34.65 29.07 -59.58
N PRO A 2 34.13 28.44 -58.51
CA PRO A 2 33.01 29.02 -57.76
C PRO A 2 33.33 29.15 -56.26
N GLN A 3 32.87 30.25 -55.69
CA GLN A 3 33.07 30.70 -54.31
C GLN A 3 32.34 29.81 -53.29
N ARG A 4 32.97 29.63 -52.12
CA ARG A 4 32.37 29.03 -50.92
C ARG A 4 31.39 30.03 -50.30
N SER A 5 30.12 29.69 -50.21
CA SER A 5 29.15 30.34 -49.33
C SER A 5 28.82 29.43 -48.16
N HIS A 6 28.47 30.06 -47.04
CA HIS A 6 28.11 29.50 -45.73
C HIS A 6 29.28 29.36 -44.74
N GLU A 7 29.71 30.51 -44.22
CA GLU A 7 30.13 30.57 -42.81
C GLU A 7 28.93 30.17 -41.94
N LEU A 8 29.01 28.98 -41.35
CA LEU A 8 28.08 28.54 -40.31
C LEU A 8 28.43 29.29 -39.03
N LEU A 9 27.56 30.20 -38.62
CA LEU A 9 27.58 30.79 -37.28
C LEU A 9 27.60 29.65 -36.26
N THR A 10 28.66 29.59 -35.47
CA THR A 10 28.78 28.63 -34.37
C THR A 10 27.57 28.76 -33.44
N PRO A 11 26.85 27.67 -33.14
CA PRO A 11 25.69 27.74 -32.26
C PRO A 11 26.10 28.22 -30.87
N THR A 12 25.29 29.12 -30.30
CA THR A 12 25.47 29.66 -28.96
C THR A 12 25.63 28.52 -27.94
N PRO A 13 26.61 28.59 -27.02
CA PRO A 13 26.75 27.59 -25.96
C PRO A 13 25.45 27.51 -25.16
N ARG A 14 24.93 26.30 -25.00
CA ARG A 14 23.77 26.04 -24.15
C ARG A 14 24.09 26.56 -22.73
N PRO A 15 23.20 27.34 -22.07
CA PRO A 15 23.41 27.77 -20.70
C PRO A 15 23.72 26.57 -19.82
N ALA A 16 24.74 26.70 -18.95
CA ALA A 16 25.03 25.68 -17.97
C ALA A 16 23.77 25.41 -17.15
N ARG A 17 23.35 24.14 -17.07
CA ARG A 17 22.24 23.75 -16.21
C ARG A 17 22.61 24.17 -14.79
N THR A 18 21.81 25.04 -14.19
CA THR A 18 21.88 25.34 -12.77
C THR A 18 21.78 24.01 -12.04
N ILE A 19 22.88 23.59 -11.41
CA ILE A 19 22.87 22.47 -10.47
C ILE A 19 21.80 22.86 -9.46
N MET A 20 20.72 22.07 -9.41
CA MET A 20 19.68 22.21 -8.40
C MET A 20 20.42 22.23 -7.07
N LYS A 21 20.38 23.36 -6.36
CA LYS A 21 20.86 23.40 -4.98
C LYS A 21 20.11 22.29 -4.28
N ASP A 22 20.85 21.32 -3.75
CA ASP A 22 20.30 20.30 -2.86
C ASP A 22 19.40 21.03 -1.87
N LEU A 23 18.11 20.74 -1.97
CA LEU A 23 17.12 21.27 -1.08
C LEU A 23 17.47 20.69 0.29
N ASP A 24 18.15 21.51 1.09
CA ASP A 24 18.51 21.29 2.48
C ASP A 24 18.92 19.86 2.82
N ALA A 25 20.22 19.66 2.98
CA ALA A 25 20.74 18.60 3.83
C ALA A 25 20.20 18.81 5.26
N HIS A 26 18.96 18.40 5.51
CA HIS A 26 18.57 17.92 6.81
C HIS A 26 19.62 16.87 7.16
N ILE A 27 20.38 17.14 8.21
CA ILE A 27 21.23 16.14 8.84
C ILE A 27 20.28 15.01 9.23
N ASN A 28 20.10 14.03 8.34
CA ASN A 28 19.28 12.85 8.59
C ASN A 28 20.08 12.00 9.59
N THR A 29 20.02 12.37 10.86
CA THR A 29 20.37 11.44 11.94
C THR A 29 19.43 10.26 11.80
N SER A 30 19.99 9.09 11.49
CA SER A 30 19.21 7.86 11.37
C SER A 30 18.39 7.65 12.65
N CYS A 31 17.12 7.24 12.53
CA CYS A 31 16.30 6.95 13.71
C CYS A 31 16.88 5.80 14.55
N TYR A 32 17.53 4.84 13.88
CA TYR A 32 18.29 3.75 14.47
C TYR A 32 19.54 3.48 13.63
N GLU A 33 20.69 3.29 14.29
CA GLU A 33 21.94 2.97 13.59
C GLU A 33 22.15 1.46 13.48
N THR A 34 21.75 0.72 14.51
CA THR A 34 21.94 -0.74 14.57
C THR A 34 20.68 -1.49 14.99
N PHE A 35 20.57 -2.75 14.57
CA PHE A 35 19.48 -3.62 15.01
C PHE A 35 19.46 -3.84 16.52
N SER A 36 20.63 -3.96 17.16
CA SER A 36 20.72 -4.12 18.63
C SER A 36 20.15 -2.91 19.37
N GLU A 37 20.49 -1.70 18.92
CA GLU A 37 19.93 -0.46 19.44
C GLU A 37 18.41 -0.42 19.25
N PHE A 38 17.94 -0.73 18.04
CA PHE A 38 16.53 -0.80 17.73
C PHE A 38 15.78 -1.75 18.68
N CYS A 39 16.25 -2.99 18.85
CA CYS A 39 15.62 -3.96 19.73
C CYS A 39 15.51 -3.45 21.17
N LYS A 40 16.57 -2.84 21.72
CA LYS A 40 16.56 -2.27 23.08
C LYS A 40 15.55 -1.13 23.24
N ARG A 41 15.42 -0.28 22.23
CA ARG A 41 14.46 0.84 22.25
C ARG A 41 13.04 0.33 22.08
N ALA A 42 12.82 -0.64 21.19
CA ALA A 42 11.51 -1.18 20.86
C ALA A 42 10.83 -1.84 22.07
N THR A 43 11.58 -2.50 22.95
CA THR A 43 11.03 -3.15 24.17
C THR A 43 10.45 -2.16 25.18
N CYS A 44 10.85 -0.88 25.11
CA CYS A 44 10.43 0.15 26.06
C CYS A 44 9.30 1.04 25.52
N LEU A 45 8.77 0.76 24.32
CA LEU A 45 7.77 1.60 23.68
C LEU A 45 6.36 1.35 24.24
N LYS A 46 5.82 2.37 24.91
CA LYS A 46 4.41 2.39 25.39
C LYS A 46 3.39 2.37 24.24
N SER A 47 3.77 2.80 23.03
CA SER A 47 2.89 2.79 21.86
C SER A 47 2.54 1.38 21.36
N LEU A 48 3.15 0.34 21.92
CA LEU A 48 2.96 -1.06 21.55
C LEU A 48 2.05 -1.82 22.53
N ASN A 49 1.26 -1.16 23.37
CA ASN A 49 0.42 -1.83 24.37
C ASN A 49 -0.55 -2.88 23.78
N GLU A 50 -1.09 -2.63 22.59
CA GLU A 50 -1.97 -3.57 21.85
C GLU A 50 -1.20 -4.56 20.96
N TRP A 51 0.13 -4.46 20.96
CA TRP A 51 1.01 -5.24 20.11
C TRP A 51 1.73 -6.30 20.93
N THR A 52 1.91 -7.47 20.35
CA THR A 52 2.90 -8.46 20.83
C THR A 52 4.16 -8.33 20.02
N TYR A 53 5.29 -8.67 20.62
CA TYR A 53 6.55 -8.72 19.89
C TYR A 53 7.33 -9.98 20.21
N LYS A 54 8.14 -10.40 19.24
CA LYS A 54 9.14 -11.47 19.38
C LYS A 54 10.44 -11.01 18.75
N MET A 55 11.52 -11.08 19.52
CA MET A 55 12.86 -10.74 19.08
C MET A 55 13.64 -12.02 18.77
N PHE A 56 14.32 -12.03 17.64
CA PHE A 56 15.23 -13.08 17.18
C PHE A 56 16.57 -12.41 16.83
N PRO A 57 17.68 -13.18 16.73
CA PRO A 57 19.00 -12.60 16.47
C PRO A 57 19.08 -11.69 15.24
N HIS A 58 18.35 -12.04 14.17
CA HIS A 58 18.38 -11.31 12.88
C HIS A 58 17.02 -10.74 12.47
N LYS A 59 16.04 -10.73 13.40
CA LYS A 59 14.66 -10.36 13.08
C LYS A 59 13.86 -9.97 14.30
N ALA A 60 13.08 -8.92 14.21
CA ALA A 60 12.05 -8.57 15.16
C ALA A 60 10.68 -8.66 14.49
N VAL A 61 9.68 -9.17 15.20
CA VAL A 61 8.31 -9.29 14.70
C VAL A 61 7.37 -8.66 15.70
N PHE A 62 6.56 -7.70 15.24
CA PHE A 62 5.53 -7.00 16.02
C PHE A 62 4.17 -7.31 15.42
N LYS A 63 3.20 -7.72 16.23
CA LYS A 63 1.86 -8.13 15.80
C LYS A 63 0.79 -7.39 16.60
N LYS A 64 -0.06 -6.61 15.94
CA LYS A 64 -1.22 -6.00 16.57
C LYS A 64 -2.30 -7.06 16.80
N LYS A 65 -2.75 -7.21 18.05
CA LYS A 65 -3.79 -8.19 18.38
C LYS A 65 -5.15 -7.72 17.88
N ILE A 66 -5.96 -8.64 17.37
CA ILE A 66 -7.42 -8.47 17.23
C ILE A 66 -8.06 -9.42 18.24
N GLU A 67 -7.99 -10.73 17.98
CA GLU A 67 -8.60 -11.81 18.78
C GLU A 67 -7.72 -13.08 18.73
N PRO A 68 -7.89 -14.02 19.68
CA PRO A 68 -7.26 -15.34 19.61
C PRO A 68 -7.66 -16.04 18.30
N TYR A 69 -6.71 -16.72 17.66
CA TYR A 69 -6.91 -17.54 16.44
C TYR A 69 -7.16 -16.79 15.12
N LEU A 70 -7.39 -15.47 15.14
CA LEU A 70 -7.40 -14.66 13.93
C LEU A 70 -5.99 -14.21 13.53
N PRO A 71 -5.72 -14.00 12.23
CA PRO A 71 -4.51 -13.31 11.78
C PRO A 71 -4.41 -11.93 12.44
N PRO A 72 -3.19 -11.48 12.80
CA PRO A 72 -2.99 -10.12 13.29
C PRO A 72 -3.51 -9.09 12.30
N GLU A 73 -4.05 -7.97 12.81
CA GLU A 73 -4.46 -6.84 11.97
C GLU A 73 -3.27 -6.36 11.14
N PHE A 74 -2.17 -6.12 11.84
CA PHE A 74 -0.89 -5.72 11.31
C PHE A 74 0.21 -6.60 11.89
N GLU A 75 1.15 -6.99 11.04
CA GLU A 75 2.41 -7.62 11.44
C GLU A 75 3.56 -6.84 10.79
N VAL A 76 4.38 -6.20 11.62
CA VAL A 76 5.61 -5.51 11.19
C VAL A 76 6.78 -6.42 11.47
N ILE A 77 7.53 -6.76 10.43
CA ILE A 77 8.72 -7.60 10.48
C ILE A 77 9.91 -6.70 10.17
N VAL A 78 10.92 -6.69 11.03
CA VAL A 78 12.13 -5.89 10.86
C VAL A 78 13.32 -6.84 10.85
N ASP A 79 14.19 -6.75 9.86
CA ASP A 79 15.44 -7.51 9.81
C ASP A 79 16.62 -6.77 10.46
N ASP A 80 17.78 -7.42 10.52
CA ASP A 80 19.01 -6.84 11.08
C ASP A 80 19.61 -5.70 10.24
N GLY A 81 19.18 -5.55 8.99
CA GLY A 81 19.43 -4.38 8.15
C GLY A 81 18.56 -3.16 8.48
N LEU A 82 17.65 -3.28 9.46
CA LEU A 82 16.60 -2.29 9.79
C LEU A 82 15.59 -2.09 8.65
N VAL A 83 15.50 -3.03 7.71
CA VAL A 83 14.46 -3.03 6.67
C VAL A 83 13.20 -3.61 7.30
N PHE A 84 12.06 -2.96 7.03
CA PHE A 84 10.77 -3.42 7.53
C PHE A 84 9.86 -3.91 6.41
N THR A 85 9.07 -4.92 6.72
CA THR A 85 7.99 -5.46 5.91
C THR A 85 6.71 -5.46 6.73
N VAL A 86 5.61 -5.02 6.13
CA VAL A 86 4.28 -5.02 6.74
C VAL A 86 3.42 -6.10 6.07
N LYS A 87 2.80 -6.91 6.91
CA LYS A 87 1.67 -7.76 6.54
C LYS A 87 0.41 -7.20 7.18
N VAL A 88 -0.68 -7.35 6.47
CA VAL A 88 -2.01 -6.91 6.90
C VAL A 88 -2.95 -8.09 6.76
N LEU A 89 -3.55 -8.53 7.87
CA LEU A 89 -4.46 -9.69 7.90
C LEU A 89 -3.86 -10.93 7.20
N GLY A 90 -2.56 -11.17 7.42
CA GLY A 90 -1.80 -12.28 6.83
C GLY A 90 -1.31 -12.05 5.39
N CYS A 91 -1.74 -11.00 4.71
CA CYS A 91 -1.32 -10.68 3.34
C CYS A 91 -0.16 -9.69 3.32
N TYR A 92 0.82 -9.91 2.43
CA TYR A 92 1.85 -8.90 2.17
C TYR A 92 1.24 -7.69 1.46
N LEU A 93 1.69 -6.49 1.83
CA LEU A 93 1.42 -5.32 1.01
C LEU A 93 2.06 -5.49 -0.37
N VAL A 94 1.49 -4.81 -1.37
CA VAL A 94 2.06 -4.70 -2.72
C VAL A 94 3.47 -4.09 -2.64
N GLU A 95 4.24 -4.08 -3.72
CA GLU A 95 5.62 -3.58 -3.66
C GLU A 95 5.70 -2.06 -3.39
N ASP A 96 4.75 -1.25 -3.85
CA ASP A 96 4.86 0.22 -3.72
C ASP A 96 3.68 0.90 -3.00
N PRO A 97 3.22 0.44 -1.82
CA PRO A 97 2.28 1.19 -1.01
C PRO A 97 2.92 2.53 -0.63
N PRO A 98 2.12 3.61 -0.51
CA PRO A 98 2.61 4.92 -0.11
C PRO A 98 3.49 4.91 1.14
N LEU A 99 3.15 4.06 2.12
CA LEU A 99 3.94 3.82 3.34
C LEU A 99 5.39 3.42 3.04
N TYR A 100 5.62 2.51 2.08
CA TYR A 100 6.94 2.04 1.71
C TYR A 100 7.73 3.11 0.95
N LEU A 101 7.06 3.88 0.09
CA LEU A 101 7.69 4.98 -0.63
C LEU A 101 8.13 6.09 0.32
N ARG A 102 7.29 6.43 1.30
CA ARG A 102 7.54 7.50 2.28
C ARG A 102 8.76 7.20 3.16
N PHE A 103 8.87 5.99 3.67
CA PHE A 103 9.95 5.61 4.60
C PHE A 103 11.07 4.79 3.95
N ARG A 104 10.98 4.51 2.64
CA ARG A 104 11.92 3.66 1.88
C ARG A 104 12.15 2.28 2.54
N ARG A 105 11.09 1.74 3.16
CA ARG A 105 11.10 0.46 3.88
C ARG A 105 12.20 0.31 4.92
N THR A 106 12.73 1.39 5.49
CA THR A 106 13.78 1.30 6.50
C THR A 106 13.42 2.09 7.74
N LEU A 107 13.67 1.50 8.90
CA LEU A 107 13.56 2.18 10.18
C LEU A 107 14.65 3.22 10.38
N ARG A 108 15.63 3.34 9.49
CA ARG A 108 16.56 4.47 9.49
C ARG A 108 15.83 5.80 9.24
N ASN A 109 14.73 5.77 8.48
CA ASN A 109 13.95 6.94 8.09
C ASN A 109 12.70 7.15 8.94
N VAL A 110 12.37 6.22 9.85
CA VAL A 110 11.15 6.29 10.66
C VAL A 110 11.31 5.55 11.98
N THR A 111 10.82 6.13 13.07
CA THR A 111 10.76 5.41 14.35
C THR A 111 9.63 4.37 14.31
N LEU A 112 9.78 3.29 15.08
CA LEU A 112 8.74 2.26 15.15
C LEU A 112 7.40 2.82 15.66
N SER A 113 7.44 3.79 16.58
CA SER A 113 6.23 4.44 17.09
C SER A 113 5.48 5.23 16.01
N VAL A 114 6.21 5.97 15.17
CA VAL A 114 5.61 6.69 14.03
C VAL A 114 5.06 5.71 13.00
N LEU A 115 5.81 4.65 12.66
CA LEU A 115 5.35 3.64 11.73
C LEU A 115 4.05 2.96 12.20
N VAL A 116 3.98 2.58 13.47
CA VAL A 116 2.78 1.97 14.06
C VAL A 116 1.60 2.95 14.08
N LYS A 117 1.84 4.22 14.37
CA LYS A 117 0.81 5.26 14.32
C LYS A 117 0.24 5.39 12.91
N GLU A 118 1.10 5.55 11.91
CA GLU A 118 0.70 5.67 10.51
C GLU A 118 -0.13 4.45 10.07
N LEU A 119 0.27 3.23 10.43
CA LEU A 119 -0.50 2.02 10.14
C LEU A 119 -1.90 2.05 10.76
N ASN A 120 -2.04 2.55 11.99
CA ASN A 120 -3.33 2.66 12.67
C ASN A 120 -4.22 3.76 12.07
N ASP A 121 -3.62 4.79 11.47
CA ASP A 121 -4.33 5.88 10.82
C ASP A 121 -4.79 5.50 9.38
N CYS A 122 -4.22 4.43 8.81
CA CYS A 122 -4.64 3.92 7.50
C CYS A 122 -5.99 3.16 7.56
N THR A 123 -6.73 3.17 6.46
CA THR A 123 -7.98 2.43 6.30
C THR A 123 -7.86 1.27 5.31
N PHE A 124 -8.65 0.22 5.51
CA PHE A 124 -8.73 -0.88 4.55
C PHE A 124 -9.59 -0.51 3.35
N CYS A 125 -9.06 -0.72 2.16
CA CYS A 125 -9.83 -0.62 0.92
C CYS A 125 -11.02 -1.60 0.99
N LYS A 126 -12.24 -1.13 0.75
CA LYS A 126 -13.45 -1.96 0.77
C LYS A 126 -13.58 -2.91 -0.42
N GLY A 127 -12.77 -2.71 -1.45
CA GLY A 127 -12.77 -3.53 -2.67
C GLY A 127 -13.74 -2.99 -3.71
N VAL A 128 -14.35 -3.88 -4.48
CA VAL A 128 -15.31 -3.56 -5.54
C VAL A 128 -16.56 -4.43 -5.41
N HIS A 129 -17.71 -3.89 -5.83
CA HIS A 129 -18.91 -4.71 -6.02
C HIS A 129 -18.83 -5.40 -7.40
N ALA A 130 -18.67 -6.72 -7.41
CA ALA A 130 -18.56 -7.49 -8.64
C ALA A 130 -19.94 -7.89 -9.15
N SER A 131 -20.49 -7.16 -10.13
CA SER A 131 -21.71 -7.61 -10.85
C SER A 131 -21.43 -8.75 -11.82
N LYS A 132 -20.18 -8.93 -12.25
CA LYS A 132 -19.68 -10.05 -13.05
C LYS A 132 -18.27 -10.40 -12.60
N ILE A 133 -18.00 -11.70 -12.42
CA ILE A 133 -16.66 -12.19 -12.11
C ILE A 133 -15.82 -12.08 -13.39
N THR A 134 -14.64 -11.47 -13.27
CA THR A 134 -13.70 -11.30 -14.38
C THR A 134 -12.30 -11.60 -13.89
N ILE A 135 -11.39 -11.96 -14.81
CA ILE A 135 -9.96 -12.16 -14.51
C ILE A 135 -9.26 -10.91 -13.93
N LYS A 136 -9.89 -9.74 -14.02
CA LYS A 136 -9.37 -8.49 -13.44
C LYS A 136 -9.61 -8.41 -11.93
N LEU A 137 -10.41 -9.33 -11.38
CA LEU A 137 -10.76 -9.40 -9.98
C LEU A 137 -10.22 -10.69 -9.35
N TYR A 138 -9.83 -10.59 -8.10
CA TYR A 138 -9.57 -11.73 -7.24
C TYR A 138 -10.43 -11.62 -5.98
N HIS A 139 -10.79 -12.78 -5.41
CA HIS A 139 -11.54 -12.84 -4.17
C HIS A 139 -10.56 -12.85 -3.00
N HIS A 140 -10.67 -11.87 -2.12
CA HIS A 140 -9.87 -11.77 -0.92
C HIS A 140 -10.73 -12.17 0.29
N VAL A 141 -10.31 -13.19 1.02
CA VAL A 141 -11.06 -13.75 2.15
C VAL A 141 -10.24 -13.57 3.43
N ILE A 142 -10.89 -13.05 4.47
CA ILE A 142 -10.29 -12.88 5.79
C ILE A 142 -11.13 -13.71 6.78
N PRO A 143 -10.50 -14.54 7.63
CA PRO A 143 -11.19 -15.18 8.74
C PRO A 143 -11.79 -14.14 9.70
N ILE A 144 -13.01 -14.35 10.17
CA ILE A 144 -13.65 -13.52 11.21
C ILE A 144 -14.03 -14.40 12.40
N ASP A 145 -14.19 -13.79 13.57
CA ASP A 145 -14.68 -14.52 14.74
C ASP A 145 -16.14 -14.94 14.54
N SER A 146 -16.40 -16.24 14.74
CA SER A 146 -17.69 -16.89 14.61
C SER A 146 -18.68 -16.55 15.73
N THR A 147 -18.24 -15.85 16.79
CA THR A 147 -19.15 -15.36 17.85
C THR A 147 -20.13 -14.28 17.36
N LYS A 148 -19.90 -13.72 16.17
CA LYS A 148 -20.83 -12.82 15.47
C LYS A 148 -21.67 -13.65 14.51
N GLU A 149 -22.85 -14.03 15.01
CA GLU A 149 -23.99 -14.66 14.35
C GLU A 149 -23.90 -14.79 12.82
N ASP A 150 -23.82 -16.02 12.33
CA ASP A 150 -24.34 -16.34 11.01
C ASP A 150 -25.08 -17.69 11.11
N GLU A 151 -26.39 -17.67 10.85
CA GLU A 151 -27.35 -18.80 10.89
C GLU A 151 -27.08 -19.86 9.80
N GLY A 152 -25.85 -19.98 9.31
CA GLY A 152 -25.55 -20.61 8.03
C GLY A 152 -24.40 -21.61 8.05
N GLY A 153 -24.32 -22.52 9.03
CA GLY A 153 -23.59 -23.80 8.94
C GLY A 153 -22.14 -23.81 8.42
N GLN A 154 -21.46 -22.65 8.31
CA GLN A 154 -20.09 -22.56 7.81
C GLN A 154 -19.11 -22.91 8.92
N GLN A 155 -18.24 -23.87 8.63
CA GLN A 155 -17.26 -24.39 9.58
C GLN A 155 -16.25 -23.33 10.06
N PHE A 156 -16.13 -22.21 9.32
CA PHE A 156 -15.34 -21.02 9.67
C PHE A 156 -16.06 -19.75 9.19
N ALA A 157 -16.30 -18.80 10.08
CA ALA A 157 -16.84 -17.50 9.71
C ALA A 157 -15.79 -16.73 8.89
N GLN A 158 -16.18 -16.21 7.74
CA GLN A 158 -15.27 -15.54 6.81
C GLN A 158 -15.89 -14.29 6.18
N LYS A 159 -15.08 -13.24 6.02
CA LYS A 159 -15.47 -12.05 5.27
C LYS A 159 -14.73 -12.01 3.94
N GLY A 160 -15.48 -12.26 2.87
CA GLY A 160 -15.01 -12.16 1.49
C GLY A 160 -15.19 -10.76 0.92
N SER A 161 -14.25 -10.29 0.10
CA SER A 161 -14.39 -9.07 -0.68
C SER A 161 -13.69 -9.22 -2.03
N TRP A 162 -14.35 -8.78 -3.09
CA TRP A 162 -13.74 -8.72 -4.41
C TRP A 162 -12.82 -7.51 -4.52
N ARG A 163 -11.64 -7.72 -5.09
CA ARG A 163 -10.62 -6.68 -5.26
C ARG A 163 -10.07 -6.71 -6.67
N SER A 164 -9.77 -5.54 -7.23
CA SER A 164 -9.06 -5.47 -8.51
C SER A 164 -7.60 -5.86 -8.33
N HIS A 165 -6.99 -6.46 -9.36
CA HIS A 165 -5.53 -6.58 -9.39
C HIS A 165 -4.85 -5.21 -9.18
N GLY A 166 -3.80 -5.19 -8.37
CA GLY A 166 -3.13 -3.95 -7.94
C GLY A 166 -3.87 -3.16 -6.84
N CYS A 167 -4.86 -3.76 -6.17
CA CYS A 167 -5.46 -3.16 -4.97
C CYS A 167 -4.38 -2.89 -3.92
N LEU A 168 -4.30 -1.66 -3.42
CA LEU A 168 -3.32 -1.27 -2.40
C LEU A 168 -3.58 -1.93 -1.03
N PHE A 169 -4.78 -2.49 -0.84
CA PHE A 169 -5.31 -3.07 0.40
C PHE A 169 -5.42 -2.10 1.58
N LEU A 170 -4.36 -1.33 1.84
CA LEU A 170 -4.24 -0.28 2.84
C LEU A 170 -4.18 1.11 2.16
N ILE A 171 -4.93 2.08 2.68
CA ILE A 171 -5.01 3.46 2.18
C ILE A 171 -4.62 4.39 3.33
N CYS A 172 -3.53 5.14 3.18
CA CYS A 172 -2.96 5.96 4.27
C CYS A 172 -3.06 7.47 4.05
N ASP A 173 -3.29 7.92 2.81
CA ASP A 173 -3.23 9.34 2.45
C ASP A 173 -4.53 9.87 1.82
N ILE A 174 -5.63 9.09 1.86
CA ILE A 174 -6.89 9.41 1.18
C ILE A 174 -8.06 9.08 2.10
N ASP A 175 -9.02 10.01 2.24
CA ASP A 175 -10.31 9.80 2.93
C ASP A 175 -11.27 8.89 2.13
N ASP A 176 -10.83 8.36 1.00
CA ASP A 176 -11.61 7.45 0.17
C ASP A 176 -11.59 6.03 0.76
N SER A 177 -12.77 5.42 0.83
CA SER A 177 -12.90 4.02 1.26
C SER A 177 -12.44 2.99 0.22
N VAL A 178 -12.01 3.43 -0.95
CA VAL A 178 -11.65 2.58 -2.10
C VAL A 178 -10.37 3.10 -2.75
N CYS A 179 -9.36 2.22 -2.90
CA CYS A 179 -8.09 2.60 -3.50
C CYS A 179 -8.21 2.90 -5.00
N THR A 180 -7.20 3.58 -5.55
CA THR A 180 -7.14 4.00 -6.97
C THR A 180 -7.35 2.85 -7.96
N ALA A 181 -6.79 1.66 -7.71
CA ALA A 181 -6.99 0.49 -8.58
C ALA A 181 -8.45 0.02 -8.60
N CYS A 182 -9.06 -0.13 -7.42
CA CYS A 182 -10.46 -0.54 -7.29
C CYS A 182 -11.41 0.53 -7.86
N SER A 183 -11.10 1.82 -7.65
CA SER A 183 -11.86 2.94 -8.22
C SER A 183 -11.82 2.96 -9.75
N LYS A 184 -10.62 2.76 -10.35
CA LYS A 184 -10.47 2.62 -11.81
C LYS A 184 -11.28 1.47 -12.36
N TYR A 185 -11.29 0.32 -11.68
CA TYR A 185 -12.12 -0.82 -12.07
C TYR A 185 -13.61 -0.46 -12.05
N HIS A 186 -14.07 0.18 -10.97
CA HIS A 186 -15.49 0.58 -10.82
C HIS A 186 -15.94 1.50 -11.96
N THR A 187 -15.13 2.50 -12.29
CA THR A 187 -15.39 3.42 -13.41
C THR A 187 -15.44 2.67 -14.75
N SER A 188 -14.50 1.76 -15.01
CA SER A 188 -14.47 0.95 -16.24
C SER A 188 -15.70 0.02 -16.35
N ALA A 189 -16.09 -0.62 -15.26
CA ALA A 189 -17.24 -1.51 -15.20
C ALA A 189 -18.56 -0.76 -15.43
N ASN A 190 -18.70 0.42 -14.85
CA ASN A 190 -19.88 1.27 -15.03
C ASN A 190 -20.01 1.77 -16.47
N ASN A 191 -18.91 2.23 -17.06
CA ASN A 191 -18.90 2.67 -18.47
C ASN A 191 -19.27 1.52 -19.42
N SER A 192 -18.76 0.32 -19.15
CA SER A 192 -19.09 -0.89 -19.94
C SER A 192 -20.57 -1.26 -19.83
N THR A 193 -21.16 -1.10 -18.64
CA THR A 193 -22.58 -1.39 -18.40
C THR A 193 -23.48 -0.39 -19.12
N LYS A 194 -23.18 0.91 -19.01
CA LYS A 194 -23.90 1.98 -19.73
C LYS A 194 -23.82 1.79 -21.25
N ALA A 195 -22.64 1.44 -21.78
CA ALA A 195 -22.48 1.16 -23.21
C ALA A 195 -23.27 -0.06 -23.70
N LYS A 196 -23.50 -1.06 -22.85
CA LYS A 196 -24.37 -2.21 -23.16
C LYS A 196 -25.84 -1.83 -23.14
N GLN A 197 -26.27 -1.04 -22.15
CA GLN A 197 -27.64 -0.53 -22.05
C GLN A 197 -28.00 0.36 -23.26
N ASN A 198 -27.10 1.27 -23.66
CA ASN A 198 -27.33 2.12 -24.83
C ASN A 198 -27.46 1.31 -26.13
N ARG A 199 -26.66 0.26 -26.30
CA ARG A 199 -26.78 -0.65 -27.45
C ARG A 199 -28.10 -1.41 -27.45
N HIS A 200 -28.54 -1.89 -26.28
CA HIS A 200 -29.83 -2.57 -26.15
C HIS A 200 -31.00 -1.62 -26.49
N LEU A 201 -30.99 -0.40 -25.94
CA LEU A 201 -31.99 0.62 -26.23
C LEU A 201 -32.03 1.03 -27.71
N HIS A 202 -30.88 1.06 -28.38
CA HIS A 202 -30.82 1.32 -29.82
C HIS A 202 -31.42 0.17 -30.64
N MET A 203 -31.16 -1.08 -30.26
CA MET A 203 -31.73 -2.25 -30.96
C MET A 203 -33.25 -2.36 -30.74
N SER A 204 -33.76 -2.01 -29.56
CA SER A 204 -35.19 -2.02 -29.25
C SER A 204 -36.01 -0.91 -29.93
N LYS A 205 -35.36 0.10 -30.53
CA LYS A 205 -36.03 1.17 -31.30
C LYS A 205 -36.15 0.87 -32.80
N HIS A 206 -35.58 -0.24 -33.26
CA HIS A 206 -35.58 -0.67 -34.66
C HIS A 206 -36.39 -1.97 -34.90
N LEU A 207 -37.24 -2.34 -33.94
CA LEU A 207 -38.27 -3.38 -34.02
C LEU A 207 -39.64 -2.72 -33.90
#